data_AF-A0A497N5T2-F1
#
_entry.id   AF-A0A497N5T2-F1
#
_cell.length_a   1.000
_cell.length_b   1.000
_cell.length_c   1.000
_cell.angle_alpha   90.00
_cell.angle_beta   90.00
_cell.angle_gamma   90.00
#
_symmetry.space_group_name_H-M   'P 1'
#
loop_
_entity.id
_entity.type
_entity.pdbx_description
1 polymer ?
#
loop_
_entity_poly.entity_id
_entity_poly.type
_entity_poly.pdbx_seq_one_letter_code
_entity_poly.pdbx_strand_id
1 'polypeptide(L)'
;MEPLSLIYWIKLCLGVLAAFICILLGVNNIITGAMIGFITYIVSDKVLKQLFIDKVENPSDVTKTGIGIYIITFVFVWALLYTIIRFS
;
A
#
# COMPACT_ATOMS: atom_id res chain seq x y z
N MET A 1 -18.81 10.91 -0.19
CA MET A 1 -17.79 10.40 0.76
C MET A 1 -16.74 11.49 0.92
N GLU A 2 -16.26 11.73 2.14
CA GLU A 2 -15.17 12.68 2.34
C GLU A 2 -13.91 12.24 1.57
N PRO A 3 -13.16 13.16 0.95
CA PRO A 3 -11.99 12.83 0.12
C PRO A 3 -10.95 12.00 0.89
N LEU A 4 -10.81 12.24 2.20
CA LEU A 4 -9.93 11.50 3.11
C LEU A 4 -10.34 10.03 3.29
N SER A 5 -11.64 9.74 3.40
CA SER A 5 -12.14 8.36 3.49
C SER A 5 -11.88 7.57 2.21
N LEU A 6 -11.99 8.22 1.05
CA LEU A 6 -11.74 7.59 -0.23
C LEU A 6 -10.24 7.29 -0.41
N ILE A 7 -9.35 8.20 0.01
CA ILE A 7 -7.90 7.97 0.07
C ILE A 7 -7.56 6.77 0.96
N TYR A 8 -8.22 6.64 2.12
CA TYR A 8 -8.04 5.50 3.03
C TYR A 8 -8.34 4.16 2.36
N TRP A 9 -9.48 4.04 1.69
CA TRP A 9 -9.86 2.82 0.96
C TRP A 9 -8.92 2.51 -0.21
N ILE A 10 -8.47 3.53 -0.94
CA ILE A 10 -7.47 3.35 -1.99
C ILE A 10 -6.18 2.77 -1.41
N LYS A 11 -5.65 3.37 -0.33
CA LYS A 11 -4.40 2.89 0.31
C LYS A 11 -4.52 1.47 0.86
N LEU A 12 -5.68 1.09 1.37
CA LEU A 12 -5.96 -0.30 1.75
C LEU A 12 -5.84 -1.24 0.56
N CYS A 13 -6.55 -0.95 -0.54
CA CYS A 13 -6.48 -1.76 -1.77
C CYS A 13 -5.05 -1.83 -2.32
N LEU A 14 -4.31 -0.74 -2.20
CA LEU A 14 -2.93 -0.63 -2.64
C LEU A 14 -1.97 -1.51 -1.83
N GLY A 15 -2.17 -1.61 -0.51
CA GLY A 15 -1.42 -2.53 0.34
C GLY A 15 -1.65 -3.99 -0.05
N VAL A 16 -2.90 -4.35 -0.38
CA VAL A 16 -3.25 -5.68 -0.91
C VAL A 16 -2.53 -5.94 -2.24
N LEU A 17 -2.63 -5.01 -3.20
CA LEU A 17 -1.98 -5.12 -4.50
C LEU A 17 -0.45 -5.27 -4.38
N ALA A 18 0.18 -4.49 -3.51
CA ALA A 18 1.62 -4.59 -3.26
C ALA A 18 2.02 -5.98 -2.74
N ALA A 19 1.22 -6.58 -1.84
CA ALA A 19 1.46 -7.93 -1.35
C ALA A 19 1.33 -8.98 -2.46
N PHE A 20 0.33 -8.85 -3.34
CA PHE A 20 0.19 -9.71 -4.51
C PHE A 20 1.37 -9.60 -5.47
N ILE A 21 1.89 -8.38 -5.71
CA ILE A 21 3.07 -8.16 -6.54
C ILE A 21 4.29 -8.89 -5.96
N CYS A 22 4.51 -8.84 -4.64
CA CYS A 22 5.61 -9.56 -4.00
C CYS A 22 5.50 -11.08 -4.22
N ILE A 23 4.30 -11.64 -4.13
CA ILE A 23 4.07 -13.07 -4.39
C ILE A 23 4.27 -13.42 -5.87
N LEU A 24 3.73 -12.61 -6.79
CA LEU A 24 3.85 -12.83 -8.23
C LEU A 24 5.31 -12.79 -8.71
N LEU A 25 6.13 -11.94 -8.09
CA LEU A 25 7.57 -11.86 -8.32
C LEU A 25 8.37 -12.96 -7.61
N GLY A 26 7.72 -13.84 -6.83
CA GLY A 26 8.40 -14.92 -6.10
C GLY A 26 9.32 -14.43 -4.99
N VAL A 27 9.00 -13.28 -4.37
CA VAL A 27 9.85 -12.65 -3.35
C VAL A 27 9.85 -13.49 -2.08
N ASN A 28 10.99 -14.10 -1.78
CA ASN A 28 11.20 -14.95 -0.61
C ASN A 28 12.02 -14.28 0.51
N ASN A 29 12.57 -13.09 0.25
CA ASN A 29 13.39 -12.34 1.20
C ASN A 29 12.61 -11.16 1.78
N ILE A 30 12.62 -11.06 3.12
CA ILE A 30 11.96 -9.99 3.89
C ILE A 30 12.44 -8.60 3.43
N ILE A 31 13.74 -8.43 3.18
CA ILE A 31 14.34 -7.15 2.77
C ILE A 31 13.84 -6.74 1.39
N THR A 32 13.81 -7.68 0.43
CA THR A 32 13.34 -7.42 -0.93
C THR A 32 11.85 -7.08 -0.94
N GLY A 33 11.03 -7.78 -0.14
CA GLY A 33 9.61 -7.49 -0.02
C GLY A 33 9.35 -6.12 0.61
N ALA A 34 10.11 -5.76 1.66
CA ALA A 34 10.04 -4.43 2.27
C ALA A 34 10.41 -3.33 1.27
N MET A 35 11.45 -3.54 0.45
CA MET A 35 11.84 -2.58 -0.60
C MET A 35 10.75 -2.41 -1.66
N ILE A 36 10.13 -3.50 -2.12
CA ILE A 36 9.02 -3.44 -3.09
C ILE A 36 7.82 -2.72 -2.48
N GLY A 37 7.44 -3.07 -1.24
CA GLY A 37 6.37 -2.40 -0.50
C GLY A 37 6.62 -0.90 -0.31
N PHE A 38 7.88 -0.51 -0.09
CA PHE A 38 8.27 0.89 0.04
C PHE A 38 8.23 1.65 -1.30
N ILE A 39 8.75 1.07 -2.38
CA ILE A 39 8.72 1.69 -3.71
C ILE A 39 7.28 1.85 -4.19
N THR A 40 6.46 0.81 -4.05
CA THR A 40 5.03 0.85 -4.41
C THR A 40 4.28 1.91 -3.61
N TYR A 41 4.61 2.09 -2.32
CA TYR A 41 4.07 3.19 -1.51
C TYR A 41 4.46 4.56 -2.07
N ILE A 42 5.75 4.82 -2.31
CA ILE A 42 6.21 6.13 -2.80
C ILE A 42 5.57 6.50 -4.13
N VAL A 43 5.53 5.55 -5.07
CA VAL A 43 4.93 5.77 -6.40
C VAL A 43 3.45 6.12 -6.22
N SER A 44 2.74 5.35 -5.41
CA SER A 44 1.31 5.52 -5.21
C SER A 44 0.98 6.79 -4.44
N ASP A 45 1.77 7.14 -3.42
CA ASP A 45 1.56 8.37 -2.65
C ASP A 45 1.74 9.60 -3.56
N LYS A 46 2.73 9.60 -4.46
CA LYS A 46 2.88 10.67 -5.47
C LYS A 46 1.69 10.75 -6.42
N VAL A 47 1.22 9.61 -6.93
CA VAL A 47 0.06 9.56 -7.84
C VAL A 47 -1.22 10.04 -7.14
N LEU A 48 -1.50 9.56 -5.92
CA LEU A 48 -2.64 10.03 -5.13
C LEU A 48 -2.51 11.52 -4.81
N LYS A 49 -1.32 11.99 -4.43
CA LYS A 49 -1.09 13.40 -4.12
C LYS A 49 -1.41 14.28 -5.33
N GLN A 50 -1.01 13.86 -6.53
CA GLN A 50 -1.33 14.59 -7.76
C GLN A 50 -2.83 14.52 -8.12
N LEU A 51 -3.49 13.39 -7.89
CA LEU A 51 -4.91 13.21 -8.21
C LEU A 51 -5.84 13.98 -7.26
N PHE A 52 -5.45 14.12 -6.00
CA PHE A 52 -6.27 14.75 -4.96
C PHE A 52 -5.85 16.18 -4.60
N ILE A 53 -4.80 16.74 -5.21
CA ILE A 53 -4.28 18.07 -4.86
C ILE A 53 -5.34 19.18 -4.89
N ASP A 54 -6.27 19.13 -5.85
CA ASP A 54 -7.35 20.11 -6.00
C ASP A 54 -8.59 19.78 -5.13
N LYS A 55 -8.57 18.65 -4.41
CA LYS A 55 -9.70 18.11 -3.64
C LYS A 55 -9.45 18.06 -2.14
N VAL A 56 -8.25 18.41 -1.67
CA VAL A 56 -7.90 18.44 -0.24
C VAL A 56 -7.29 19.79 0.11
N GLU A 57 -7.62 20.27 1.30
CA GLU A 57 -7.20 21.57 1.82
C GLU A 57 -5.67 21.68 1.93
N ASN A 58 -5.00 20.57 2.33
CA ASN A 58 -3.55 20.47 2.31
C ASN A 58 -3.09 19.17 1.65
N PRO A 59 -2.17 19.21 0.67
CA PRO A 59 -1.65 18.01 0.01
C PRO A 59 -0.84 17.09 0.95
N SER A 60 -0.45 17.59 2.12
CA SER A 60 0.19 16.82 3.20
C SER A 60 -0.76 15.84 3.89
N ASP A 61 -2.07 16.10 3.83
CA ASP A 61 -3.08 15.26 4.47
C ASP A 61 -3.27 13.95 3.70
N VAL A 62 -3.01 13.94 2.38
CA VAL A 62 -3.02 12.73 1.55
C VAL A 62 -1.98 11.73 2.03
N THR A 63 -0.76 12.19 2.33
CA THR A 63 0.35 11.32 2.75
C THR A 63 0.14 10.81 4.17
N LYS A 64 -0.24 11.70 5.09
CA LYS A 64 -0.49 11.36 6.51
C LYS A 64 -1.68 10.42 6.67
N THR A 65 -2.75 10.65 5.91
CA THR A 65 -3.96 9.82 5.97
C THR A 65 -3.71 8.49 5.28
N GLY A 66 -3.89 7.41 6.04
CA GLY A 66 -3.86 6.05 5.50
C GLY A 66 -2.46 5.47 5.24
N ILE A 67 -1.36 6.10 5.67
CA ILE A 67 -0.04 5.44 5.64
C ILE A 67 -0.03 4.18 6.51
N GLY A 68 -0.63 4.26 7.70
CA GLY A 68 -0.71 3.13 8.63
C GLY A 68 -1.50 1.96 8.05
N ILE A 69 -2.68 2.22 7.44
CA ILE A 69 -3.48 1.15 6.85
C ILE A 69 -2.75 0.48 5.68
N TYR A 70 -2.05 1.25 4.84
CA TYR A 70 -1.23 0.67 3.77
C TYR A 70 -0.19 -0.31 4.32
N ILE A 71 0.61 0.12 5.30
CA ILE A 71 1.69 -0.70 5.87
C ILE A 71 1.13 -1.94 6.55
N ILE A 72 0.11 -1.77 7.40
CA ILE A 72 -0.51 -2.89 8.14
C ILE A 72 -1.13 -3.89 7.16
N THR A 73 -1.91 -3.42 6.19
CA THR A 73 -2.53 -4.29 5.18
C THR A 73 -1.48 -5.01 4.33
N PHE A 74 -0.43 -4.31 3.87
CA PHE A 74 0.66 -4.92 3.12
C PHE A 74 1.35 -6.04 3.90
N VAL A 75 1.81 -5.76 5.12
CA VAL A 75 2.53 -6.75 5.94
C VAL A 75 1.63 -7.93 6.28
N PHE A 76 0.38 -7.66 6.69
CA PHE A 76 -0.58 -8.69 7.06
C PHE A 76 -0.91 -9.60 5.89
N VAL A 77 -1.29 -9.03 4.73
CA VAL A 77 -1.68 -9.80 3.54
C VAL A 77 -0.48 -10.55 2.98
N TRP A 78 0.71 -9.92 2.93
CA TRP A 78 1.89 -10.59 2.42
C TRP A 78 2.31 -11.77 3.29
N ALA A 79 2.31 -11.62 4.61
CA ALA A 79 2.59 -12.72 5.55
C ALA A 79 1.55 -13.85 5.43
N LEU A 80 0.27 -13.50 5.28
CA LEU A 80 -0.81 -14.47 5.10
C LEU A 80 -0.64 -15.25 3.80
N LEU A 81 -0.45 -14.57 2.66
CA LEU A 81 -0.25 -15.21 1.36
C LEU A 81 1.02 -16.07 1.35
N TYR A 82 2.11 -15.57 1.92
CA TYR A 82 3.36 -16.33 2.03
C TYR A 82 3.17 -17.61 2.84
N THR A 83 2.42 -17.54 3.94
CA THR A 83 2.09 -18.72 4.76
C THR A 83 1.24 -19.71 3.98
N ILE A 84 0.18 -19.26 3.30
CA ILE A 84 -0.68 -20.14 2.50
C ILE A 84 0.13 -20.86 1.41
N ILE A 85 0.97 -20.13 0.67
CA ILE A 85 1.75 -20.71 -0.43
C ILE A 85 2.84 -21.65 0.07
N ARG A 86 3.42 -21.38 1.24
CA ARG A 86 4.44 -22.25 1.85
C ARG A 86 3.85 -23.59 2.35
N PHE A 87 2.58 -23.61 2.73
CA PHE A 87 1.89 -24.78 3.30
C PHE A 87 0.94 -25.50 2.32
N SER A 88 0.73 -24.96 1.11
CA SER A 88 -0.05 -25.58 0.04
C SER A 88 0.81 -26.49 -0.85
#